data_AF-C1F749-F1
#
_entry.id   AF-C1F749-F1
#
_cell.length_a   1.000
_cell.length_b   1.000
_cell.length_c   1.000
_cell.angle_alpha   90.00
_cell.angle_beta   90.00
_cell.angle_gamma   90.00
#
_symmetry.space_group_name_H-M   'P 1'
#
loop_
_entity.id
_entity.type
_entity.pdbx_description
1 polymer ?
#
loop_
_entity_poly.entity_id
_entity_poly.type
_entity_poly.pdbx_seq_one_letter_code
_entity_poly.pdbx_strand_id
1 'polypeptide(L)'
;MRAVQRQRSIKERPQRFAARHRTAWLKMLSQEERRRMESDSASAPQLAQTAAELREERRKLRRLQLMMDMVMSVIGQSPHLSIDEAAEMIAQSERAALAMFPDKELAFRLLYKPRLQRLMRERYRIQ
;
A
#
# COMPACT_ATOMS: atom_id res chain seq x y z
N MET A 1 6.68 28.56 -37.76
CA MET A 1 7.69 28.48 -36.68
C MET A 1 6.98 28.42 -35.32
N ARG A 2 7.40 27.44 -34.52
CA ARG A 2 7.22 27.16 -33.08
C ARG A 2 6.27 27.99 -32.19
N ALA A 3 5.45 27.19 -31.50
CA ALA A 3 4.82 27.34 -30.19
C ALA A 3 5.51 28.26 -29.16
N VAL A 4 4.69 28.95 -28.36
CA VAL A 4 5.03 29.36 -26.98
C VAL A 4 3.82 29.16 -26.07
N GLN A 5 4.08 28.44 -24.98
CA GLN A 5 3.24 28.20 -23.82
C GLN A 5 2.62 29.46 -23.21
N ARG A 6 1.45 29.31 -22.58
CA ARG A 6 1.31 29.51 -21.12
C ARG A 6 -0.05 29.04 -20.62
N GLN A 7 0.03 28.07 -19.72
CA GLN A 7 -1.00 27.66 -18.78
C GLN A 7 -1.58 28.88 -18.06
N ARG A 8 -2.90 28.95 -17.94
CA ARG A 8 -3.56 29.58 -16.79
C ARG A 8 -4.91 28.94 -16.52
N SER A 9 -5.14 28.72 -15.23
CA SER A 9 -6.43 28.62 -14.57
C SER A 9 -7.09 27.24 -14.52
N ILE A 10 -6.56 26.43 -13.60
CA ILE A 10 -7.34 25.48 -12.81
C ILE A 10 -8.31 26.29 -11.94
N LYS A 11 -9.53 26.43 -12.42
CA LYS A 11 -10.74 26.80 -11.67
C LYS A 11 -11.83 26.13 -12.50
N GLU A 12 -12.38 25.01 -12.07
CA GLU A 12 -13.46 24.99 -11.10
C GLU A 12 -13.60 23.58 -10.52
N ARG A 13 -13.63 23.49 -9.19
CA ARG A 13 -14.39 22.42 -8.52
C ARG A 13 -15.84 22.90 -8.47
N PRO A 14 -16.81 22.01 -8.71
CA PRO A 14 -17.80 21.85 -7.67
C PRO A 14 -17.92 20.38 -7.24
N GLN A 15 -18.00 20.26 -5.92
CA GLN A 15 -18.34 19.05 -5.22
C GLN A 15 -19.75 18.58 -5.58
N ARG A 16 -20.03 17.33 -5.18
CA ARG A 16 -21.35 16.71 -4.99
C ARG A 16 -21.91 16.00 -6.22
N PHE A 17 -21.50 14.74 -6.40
CA PHE A 17 -22.49 13.67 -6.57
C PHE A 17 -22.07 12.46 -5.74
N ALA A 18 -22.83 12.26 -4.67
CA ALA A 18 -22.82 11.07 -3.86
C ALA A 18 -23.52 9.93 -4.61
N ALA A 19 -23.11 8.71 -4.25
CA ALA A 19 -23.83 7.46 -4.39
C ALA A 19 -23.99 6.85 -5.79
N ARG A 20 -23.58 5.58 -5.87
CA ARG A 20 -23.92 4.56 -6.89
C ARG A 20 -23.13 4.65 -8.21
N HIS A 21 -21.90 4.13 -8.20
CA HIS A 21 -21.37 3.16 -9.19
C HIS A 21 -19.87 2.95 -8.94
N ARG A 22 -19.53 1.87 -8.24
CA ARG A 22 -18.19 1.58 -7.68
C ARG A 22 -17.20 1.00 -8.69
N THR A 23 -17.41 1.11 -10.02
CA THR A 23 -16.62 0.36 -11.01
C THR A 23 -15.99 1.20 -12.12
N ALA A 24 -16.23 2.52 -12.18
CA ALA A 24 -15.61 3.39 -13.19
C ALA A 24 -14.40 4.19 -12.68
N TRP A 25 -14.24 4.34 -11.36
CA TRP A 25 -13.22 5.21 -10.74
C TRP A 25 -11.77 4.70 -10.78
N LEU A 26 -11.53 3.46 -11.23
CA LEU A 26 -10.20 2.86 -11.29
C LEU A 26 -9.59 2.80 -12.70
N LYS A 27 -10.36 3.17 -13.75
CA LYS A 27 -9.86 3.20 -15.13
C LYS A 27 -9.41 4.59 -15.60
N MET A 28 -9.65 5.63 -14.80
CA MET A 28 -9.43 7.03 -15.19
C MET A 28 -8.25 7.72 -14.49
N LEU A 29 -7.68 7.13 -13.43
CA LEU A 29 -6.38 7.55 -12.87
C LEU A 29 -5.24 6.96 -13.72
N SER A 30 -5.19 7.51 -14.94
CA SER A 30 -4.02 7.89 -15.69
C SER A 30 -2.82 6.94 -15.70
N GLN A 31 -2.63 6.29 -16.85
CA GLN A 31 -1.34 5.76 -17.34
C GLN A 31 -0.16 6.72 -17.09
N GLU A 32 -0.42 8.03 -17.01
CA GLU A 32 0.56 9.09 -16.78
C GLU A 32 1.03 9.19 -15.31
N GLU A 33 0.17 8.87 -14.33
CA GLU A 33 0.56 8.77 -12.92
C GLU A 33 1.39 7.51 -12.68
N ARG A 34 1.08 6.43 -13.40
CA ARG A 34 1.91 5.22 -13.49
C ARG A 34 3.31 5.53 -14.03
N ARG A 35 3.39 6.29 -15.14
CA ARG A 35 4.68 6.72 -15.72
C ARG A 35 5.46 7.67 -14.81
N ARG A 36 4.78 8.60 -14.10
CA ARG A 36 5.44 9.49 -13.12
C ARG A 36 6.02 8.73 -11.92
N MET A 37 5.31 7.75 -11.38
CA MET A 37 5.83 6.91 -10.29
C MET A 37 6.99 5.99 -10.74
N GLU A 38 6.99 5.60 -12.02
CA GLU A 38 8.07 4.81 -12.64
C GLU A 38 9.31 5.66 -13.00
N SER A 39 9.15 6.98 -13.10
CA SER A 39 10.25 7.93 -13.36
C SER A 39 11.06 8.25 -12.09
N ASP A 40 10.40 8.31 -10.93
CA ASP A 40 11.06 8.59 -9.65
C ASP A 40 11.80 7.36 -9.07
N SER A 41 11.42 6.14 -9.47
CA SER A 41 12.12 4.91 -9.05
C SER A 41 13.41 4.63 -9.84
N ALA A 42 13.67 5.37 -10.92
CA ALA A 42 14.84 5.19 -11.79
C ALA A 42 16.09 5.98 -11.35
N SER A 43 16.06 6.71 -10.23
CA SER A 43 17.20 7.56 -9.78
C SER A 43 17.75 7.24 -8.38
N ALA A 44 17.43 6.09 -7.78
CA ALA A 44 18.19 5.61 -6.62
C ALA A 44 19.44 4.86 -7.11
N PRO A 45 20.66 5.19 -6.65
CA PRO A 45 21.84 4.44 -7.04
C PRO A 45 21.71 3.05 -6.44
N GLN A 46 21.39 2.04 -7.27
CA GLN A 46 21.61 0.64 -6.93
C GLN A 46 23.13 0.40 -6.88
N LEU A 47 23.76 0.87 -5.80
CA LEU A 47 25.07 0.43 -5.38
C LEU A 47 25.02 -1.10 -5.30
N ALA A 48 25.96 -1.76 -5.97
CA ALA A 48 26.01 -3.21 -6.13
C ALA A 48 25.82 -3.92 -4.77
N GLN A 49 24.59 -4.34 -4.49
CA GLN A 49 24.26 -5.08 -3.27
C GLN A 49 25.03 -6.39 -3.28
N THR A 50 25.73 -6.68 -2.19
CA THR A 50 26.50 -7.92 -2.11
C THR A 50 25.55 -9.13 -2.10
N ALA A 51 26.02 -10.28 -2.59
CA ALA A 51 25.22 -11.52 -2.55
C ALA A 51 24.83 -11.93 -1.12
N ALA A 52 25.50 -11.41 -0.10
CA ALA A 52 25.14 -11.59 1.31
C ALA A 52 23.94 -10.71 1.69
N GLU A 53 23.98 -9.40 1.39
CA GLU A 53 22.87 -8.47 1.62
C GLU A 53 21.57 -8.93 0.93
N LEU A 54 21.66 -9.38 -0.32
CA LEU A 54 20.50 -9.89 -1.05
C LEU A 54 19.90 -11.14 -0.40
N ARG A 55 20.74 -12.02 0.17
CA ARG A 55 20.27 -13.21 0.91
C ARG A 55 19.58 -12.83 2.20
N GLU A 56 20.11 -11.84 2.92
CA GLU A 56 19.49 -11.34 4.15
C GLU A 56 18.15 -10.66 3.88
N GLU A 57 18.08 -9.83 2.83
CA GLU A 57 16.83 -9.20 2.40
C GLU A 57 15.78 -10.25 2.05
N ARG A 58 16.13 -11.25 1.23
CA ARG A 58 15.24 -12.38 0.92
C ARG A 58 14.78 -13.13 2.18
N ARG A 59 15.66 -13.30 3.17
CA ARG A 59 15.32 -13.95 4.45
C ARG A 59 14.36 -13.08 5.28
N LYS A 60 14.54 -11.76 5.30
CA LYS A 60 13.60 -10.84 5.97
C LYS A 60 12.24 -10.84 5.26
N LEU A 61 12.22 -10.85 3.93
CA LEU A 61 10.98 -10.86 3.14
C LEU A 61 10.15 -12.12 3.41
N ARG A 62 10.79 -13.30 3.40
CA ARG A 62 10.10 -14.56 3.74
C ARG A 62 9.52 -14.55 5.16
N ARG A 63 10.27 -13.99 6.12
CA ARG A 63 9.80 -13.86 7.52
C ARG A 63 8.60 -12.93 7.61
N LEU A 64 8.65 -11.79 6.93
CA LEU A 64 7.54 -10.85 6.88
C LEU A 64 6.29 -11.46 6.23
N GLN A 65 6.45 -12.17 5.11
CA GLN A 65 5.35 -12.86 4.44
C GLN A 65 4.66 -13.86 5.37
N LEU A 66 5.45 -14.75 6.00
CA LEU A 66 4.93 -15.72 6.96
C LEU A 66 4.17 -15.04 8.11
N MET A 67 4.76 -13.99 8.69
CA MET A 67 4.12 -13.23 9.77
C MET A 67 2.80 -12.59 9.33
N MET A 68 2.75 -11.99 8.14
CA MET A 68 1.51 -11.38 7.62
C MET A 68 0.45 -12.43 7.31
N ASP A 69 0.83 -13.57 6.74
CA ASP A 69 -0.10 -14.66 6.47
C ASP A 69 -0.67 -15.21 7.79
N MET A 70 0.15 -15.34 8.83
CA MET A 70 -0.30 -15.70 10.18
C MET A 70 -1.26 -14.67 10.76
N VAL A 71 -0.92 -13.38 10.72
CA VAL A 71 -1.80 -12.29 11.21
C VAL A 71 -3.13 -12.30 10.48
N MET A 72 -3.13 -12.42 9.14
CA MET A 72 -4.34 -12.51 8.34
C MET A 72 -5.15 -13.77 8.68
N SER A 73 -4.50 -14.90 8.96
CA SER A 73 -5.18 -16.14 9.34
C SER A 73 -5.87 -16.03 10.70
N VAL A 74 -5.18 -15.50 11.71
CA VAL A 74 -5.74 -15.29 13.07
C VAL A 74 -6.89 -14.29 13.01
N ILE A 75 -6.69 -13.18 12.29
CA ILE A 75 -7.77 -12.22 12.06
C ILE A 75 -8.86 -12.83 11.16
N GLY A 76 -8.61 -13.83 10.32
CA GLY A 76 -9.68 -14.46 9.53
C GLY A 76 -10.52 -15.44 10.32
N GLN A 77 -9.91 -16.17 11.26
CA GLN A 77 -10.44 -17.45 11.74
C GLN A 77 -10.83 -17.45 13.23
N SER A 78 -10.29 -16.56 14.06
CA SER A 78 -10.57 -16.59 15.51
C SER A 78 -11.99 -16.09 15.86
N PRO A 79 -12.90 -16.91 16.40
CA PRO A 79 -14.30 -16.50 16.57
C PRO A 79 -14.52 -15.40 17.63
N HIS A 80 -13.60 -15.26 18.59
CA HIS A 80 -13.72 -14.34 19.72
C HIS A 80 -12.79 -13.13 19.65
N LEU A 81 -12.07 -12.94 18.54
CA LEU A 81 -11.14 -11.81 18.41
C LEU A 81 -11.93 -10.52 18.17
N SER A 82 -11.81 -9.55 19.08
CA SER A 82 -12.45 -8.25 18.97
C SER A 82 -11.83 -7.40 17.86
N ILE A 83 -12.56 -6.35 17.46
CA ILE A 83 -12.07 -5.38 16.46
C ILE A 83 -10.81 -4.66 16.95
N ASP A 84 -10.74 -4.32 18.23
CA ASP A 84 -9.62 -3.59 18.82
C ASP A 84 -8.37 -4.48 18.90
N GLU A 85 -8.51 -5.75 19.29
CA GLU A 85 -7.41 -6.71 19.28
C GLU A 85 -6.89 -6.93 17.85
N ALA A 86 -7.78 -7.06 16.87
CA ALA A 86 -7.37 -7.19 15.48
C ALA A 86 -6.65 -5.93 14.96
N ALA A 87 -7.12 -4.74 15.33
CA ALA A 87 -6.47 -3.48 14.98
C ALA A 87 -5.08 -3.36 15.63
N GLU A 88 -4.96 -3.76 16.89
CA GLU A 88 -3.68 -3.77 17.62
C GLU A 88 -2.70 -4.78 16.99
N MET A 89 -3.15 -5.97 16.61
CA MET A 89 -2.32 -6.94 15.87
C MET A 89 -1.81 -6.36 14.56
N ILE A 90 -2.65 -5.67 13.80
CA ILE A 90 -2.23 -4.97 12.57
C ILE A 90 -1.15 -3.93 12.90
N ALA A 91 -1.37 -3.09 13.91
CA ALA A 91 -0.43 -2.05 14.29
C ALA A 91 0.92 -2.61 14.80
N GLN A 92 0.91 -3.72 15.53
CA GLN A 92 2.13 -4.42 15.95
C GLN A 92 2.87 -5.02 14.74
N SER A 93 2.12 -5.60 13.80
CA SER A 93 2.68 -6.22 12.61
C SER A 93 3.33 -5.18 11.67
N GLU A 94 2.77 -3.98 11.59
CA GLU A 94 3.34 -2.83 10.86
C GLU A 94 4.62 -2.34 11.53
N ARG A 95 4.62 -2.13 12.86
CA ARG A 95 5.83 -1.79 13.62
C ARG A 95 6.96 -2.81 13.41
N ALA A 96 6.64 -4.11 13.42
CA ALA A 96 7.61 -5.16 13.16
C ALA A 96 8.16 -5.13 11.72
N ALA A 97 7.31 -4.86 10.73
CA ALA A 97 7.72 -4.72 9.33
C ALA A 97 8.67 -3.54 9.14
N LEU A 98 8.36 -2.39 9.76
CA LEU A 98 9.21 -1.18 9.70
C LEU A 98 10.54 -1.36 10.44
N ALA A 99 10.56 -2.11 11.55
CA ALA A 99 11.81 -2.47 12.21
C ALA A 99 12.70 -3.37 11.33
N MET A 100 12.11 -4.26 10.52
CA MET A 100 12.86 -5.10 9.57
C MET A 100 13.32 -4.33 8.32
N PHE A 101 12.54 -3.34 7.88
CA PHE A 101 12.70 -2.58 6.65
C PHE A 101 12.35 -1.08 6.85
N PRO A 102 13.21 -0.29 7.51
CA PRO A 102 12.91 1.10 7.85
C PRO A 102 12.61 1.97 6.63
N ASP A 103 13.30 1.73 5.51
CA ASP A 103 13.15 2.54 4.29
C ASP A 103 12.04 2.04 3.34
N LYS A 104 11.24 1.04 3.75
CA LYS A 104 10.24 0.37 2.88
C LYS A 104 8.79 0.48 3.37
N GLU A 105 8.47 1.50 4.18
CA GLU A 105 7.10 1.75 4.66
C GLU A 105 6.08 1.81 3.52
N LEU A 106 6.37 2.60 2.49
CA LEU A 106 5.44 2.80 1.37
C LEU A 106 5.10 1.47 0.68
N ALA A 107 6.09 0.60 0.48
CA ALA A 107 5.89 -0.71 -0.14
C ALA A 107 5.00 -1.61 0.72
N PHE A 108 5.23 -1.64 2.04
CA PHE A 108 4.39 -2.38 2.99
C PHE A 108 2.94 -1.90 2.91
N ARG A 109 2.73 -0.57 2.98
CA ARG A 109 1.40 0.03 2.94
C ARG A 109 0.67 -0.27 1.64
N LEU A 110 1.34 -0.23 0.49
CA LEU A 110 0.70 -0.56 -0.79
C LEU A 110 0.30 -2.04 -0.88
N LEU A 111 1.12 -2.94 -0.33
CA LEU A 111 0.88 -4.39 -0.44
C LEU A 111 -0.15 -4.91 0.55
N TYR A 112 -0.05 -4.49 1.82
CA TYR A 112 -0.79 -5.11 2.92
C TYR A 112 -2.01 -4.32 3.37
N LYS A 113 -1.97 -2.98 3.35
CA LYS A 113 -3.11 -2.14 3.77
C LYS A 113 -4.43 -2.50 3.06
N PRO A 114 -4.49 -2.64 1.71
CA PRO A 114 -5.77 -2.97 1.07
C PRO A 114 -6.29 -4.36 1.46
N ARG A 115 -5.39 -5.32 1.72
CA ARG A 115 -5.75 -6.69 2.13
C ARG A 115 -6.31 -6.71 3.55
N LEU A 116 -5.62 -6.04 4.48
CA LEU A 116 -6.03 -5.92 5.88
C LEU A 116 -7.34 -5.14 6.01
N GLN A 117 -7.51 -4.04 5.27
CA GLN A 117 -8.76 -3.29 5.25
C GLN A 117 -9.93 -4.14 4.75
N ARG A 118 -9.73 -4.93 3.69
CA ARG A 118 -10.76 -5.84 3.21
C ARG A 118 -11.12 -6.88 4.27
N LEU A 119 -10.12 -7.52 4.88
CA LEU A 119 -10.30 -8.49 5.94
C LEU A 119 -11.08 -7.92 7.14
N MET A 120 -10.72 -6.73 7.60
CA MET A 120 -11.40 -6.04 8.70
C MET A 120 -12.86 -5.72 8.35
N ARG A 121 -13.12 -5.23 7.13
CA ARG A 121 -14.48 -4.93 6.64
C ARG A 121 -15.34 -6.18 6.56
N GLU A 122 -14.79 -7.28 6.04
CA GLU A 122 -15.52 -8.53 5.84
C GLU A 122 -15.87 -9.20 7.19
N ARG A 123 -14.90 -9.26 8.11
CA ARG A 123 -15.12 -9.91 9.42
C ARG A 123 -16.01 -9.08 10.35
N TYR A 124 -15.72 -7.79 10.48
CA TYR A 124 -16.36 -6.94 11.49
C TYR A 124 -17.49 -6.08 10.94
N ARG A 125 -17.81 -6.23 9.64
CA ARG A 125 -18.89 -5.50 8.95
C ARG A 125 -18.79 -3.98 9.09
N ILE A 126 -17.56 -3.46 9.16
CA ILE A 126 -17.26 -2.03 9.25
C ILE A 126 -17.57 -1.39 7.89
N GLN A 127 -18.49 -0.42 7.85
CA GLN A 127 -18.93 0.26 6.63
C GLN A 127 -17.96 1.38 6.23
#